data_AF-A0A0N4YIK7-F1
#
_entry.id   AF-A0A0N4YIK7-F1
#
_cell.length_a   1.000
_cell.length_b   1.000
_cell.length_c   1.000
_cell.angle_alpha   90.00
_cell.angle_beta   90.00
_cell.angle_gamma   90.00
#
_symmetry.space_group_name_H-M   'P 1'
#
loop_
_entity.id
_entity.type
_entity.pdbx_description
1 polymer ?
#
loop_
_entity_poly.entity_id
_entity_poly.type
_entity_poly.pdbx_seq_one_letter_code
_entity_poly.pdbx_strand_id
1 'polypeptide(L)' 'MAPYDKHVLRPVLYYEFLQRHFAAQAAGNVCSVFGEDAVSLRTVHRWISRIEEGDVTFEDLPRSGRPSTADDKQLQ' A
#
# COMPACT_ATOMS: atom_id res chain seq x y z
N MET A 1 -8.61 -13.55 14.17
CA MET A 1 -7.92 -12.33 13.73
C MET A 1 -8.96 -11.23 13.61
N ALA A 2 -8.71 -10.05 14.19
CA ALA A 2 -9.66 -8.95 14.07
C ALA A 2 -9.73 -8.46 12.62
N PRO A 3 -10.91 -8.18 12.06
CA PRO A 3 -11.01 -7.56 10.74
C PRO A 3 -10.38 -6.18 10.80
N TYR A 4 -9.52 -5.87 9.84
CA TYR A 4 -8.91 -4.55 9.68
C TYR A 4 -9.04 -4.10 8.22
N ASP A 5 -9.07 -2.78 8.03
CA ASP A 5 -8.99 -2.20 6.70
C ASP A 5 -7.54 -2.22 6.22
N LYS A 6 -7.27 -2.79 5.05
CA LYS A 6 -5.94 -2.78 4.41
C LYS A 6 -5.34 -1.37 4.28
N HIS A 7 -6.16 -0.32 4.25
CA HIS A 7 -5.69 1.06 4.21
C HIS A 7 -4.90 1.46 5.47
N VAL A 8 -5.06 0.74 6.59
CA VAL A 8 -4.28 0.97 7.83
C VAL A 8 -2.82 0.49 7.70
N LEU A 9 -2.51 -0.41 6.76
CA LEU A 9 -1.17 -0.99 6.66
C LEU A 9 -0.14 0.05 6.21
N ARG A 10 -0.52 1.03 5.37
CA ARG A 10 0.42 2.04 4.85
C ARG A 10 0.86 3.05 5.92
N PRO A 11 -0.06 3.64 6.72
CA PRO A 11 0.33 4.43 7.88
C PRO A 11 1.20 3.65 8.88
N VAL A 12 0.90 2.37 9.11
CA VAL A 12 1.71 1.54 10.01
C VAL A 12 3.12 1.32 9.44
N LEU A 13 3.26 1.01 8.16
CA LEU A 13 4.58 0.89 7.53
C LEU A 13 5.37 2.20 7.57
N TYR A 14 4.70 3.34 7.43
CA TYR A 14 5.34 4.65 7.60
C TYR A 14 5.81 4.87 9.05
N TYR A 15 4.99 4.49 10.04
CA TYR A 15 5.38 4.51 11.44
C TYR A 15 6.60 3.61 11.73
N GLU A 16 6.63 2.38 11.20
CA GLU A 16 7.79 1.48 11.31
C GLU A 16 9.04 2.07 10.66
N PHE A 17 8.89 2.73 9.51
CA PHE A 17 9.98 3.47 8.85
C PHE A 17 10.52 4.62 9.72
N LEU A 18 9.63 5.40 10.37
CA LEU A 18 10.03 6.46 11.29
C LEU A 18 10.78 5.93 12.52
N GLN A 19 10.48 4.71 12.96
CA GLN A 19 11.24 4.00 13.99
C GLN A 19 12.61 3.50 13.50
N ARG A 20 12.98 3.73 12.23
CA ARG A 20 14.21 3.27 11.58
C ARG A 20 14.33 1.75 11.50
N HIS A 21 13.20 1.04 11.45
CA HIS A 21 13.19 -0.39 11.20
C HIS A 21 13.43 -0.68 9.72
N PHE A 22 14.24 -1.71 9.46
CA PHE A 22 14.45 -2.20 8.09
C PHE A 22 13.20 -2.93 7.58
N ALA A 23 13.07 -3.06 6.25
CA ALA A 23 11.92 -3.67 5.59
C ALA A 23 11.50 -5.03 6.17
N ALA A 24 12.47 -5.91 6.47
CA ALA A 24 12.19 -7.22 7.03
C ALA A 24 11.60 -7.15 8.45
N GLN A 25 12.10 -6.24 9.27
CA GLN A 25 11.61 -6.03 10.63
C GLN A 25 10.21 -5.41 10.61
N ALA A 26 9.99 -4.39 9.77
CA ALA A 26 8.68 -3.78 9.59
C ALA A 26 7.63 -4.80 9.09
N ALA A 27 7.99 -5.64 8.13
CA ALA A 27 7.13 -6.73 7.64
C ALA A 27 6.78 -7.72 8.76
N GLY A 28 7.77 -8.17 9.54
CA GLY A 28 7.56 -9.08 10.67
C GLY A 28 6.65 -8.47 11.74
N ASN A 29 6.88 -7.21 12.10
CA ASN A 29 6.05 -6.49 13.09
C ASN A 29 4.60 -6.39 12.61
N VAL A 30 4.38 -5.99 11.35
CA VAL A 30 3.04 -5.90 10.76
C VAL A 30 2.37 -7.28 10.73
N CYS A 31 3.05 -8.30 10.23
CA CYS A 31 2.49 -9.65 10.15
C CYS A 31 2.18 -10.25 11.53
N SER A 32 2.96 -9.90 12.57
CA SER A 32 2.70 -10.36 13.94
C SER A 32 1.39 -9.82 14.53
N VAL A 33 0.94 -8.63 14.09
CA VAL A 33 -0.27 -7.96 14.58
C VAL A 33 -1.47 -8.22 13.66
N PHE A 34 -1.25 -8.14 12.35
CA PHE A 34 -2.30 -8.15 11.33
C PHE A 34 -2.43 -9.50 10.59
N GLY A 35 -1.61 -10.49 10.92
CA GLY A 35 -1.61 -11.83 10.32
C GLY A 35 -0.43 -12.08 9.38
N GLU A 36 0.00 -13.35 9.27
CA GLU A 36 1.19 -13.75 8.50
C GLU A 36 1.20 -13.23 7.06
N ASP A 37 0.03 -13.11 6.44
CA ASP A 37 -0.13 -12.67 5.04
C ASP A 37 -0.55 -11.20 4.89
N ALA A 38 -0.49 -10.39 5.96
CA ALA A 38 -0.91 -8.98 5.91
C ALA A 38 -0.12 -8.15 4.90
N VAL A 39 1.20 -8.36 4.84
CA VAL A 39 2.09 -7.71 3.89
C VAL A 39 3.17 -8.68 3.41
N SER A 40 3.57 -8.55 2.14
CA SER A 40 4.77 -9.21 1.64
C SER A 40 6.00 -8.33 1.81
N LEU A 41 7.17 -8.93 1.99
CA LEU A 41 8.44 -8.20 2.04
C LEU A 41 8.64 -7.29 0.81
N ARG A 42 8.25 -7.77 -0.37
CA ARG A 42 8.29 -6.99 -1.63
C ARG A 42 7.39 -5.75 -1.57
N THR A 43 6.21 -5.88 -0.96
CA THR A 43 5.29 -4.75 -0.74
C THR A 43 5.93 -3.72 0.18
N VAL A 44 6.54 -4.17 1.29
CA VAL A 44 7.20 -3.28 2.25
C VAL A 44 8.38 -2.53 1.61
N HIS A 45 9.24 -3.22 0.86
CA HIS A 45 10.34 -2.55 0.14
C HIS A 45 9.85 -1.46 -0.80
N ARG A 46 8.84 -1.76 -1.64
CA ARG A 46 8.26 -0.77 -2.55
C ARG A 46 7.72 0.45 -1.81
N TRP A 47 7.12 0.25 -0.64
CA TRP A 47 6.62 1.34 0.19
C TRP A 47 7.73 2.18 0.80
N ILE A 48 8.76 1.54 1.33
CA ILE A 48 9.92 2.25 1.89
C ILE A 48 10.58 3.11 0.80
N SER A 49 10.79 2.58 -0.41
CA SER A 49 11.35 3.37 -1.51
C SER A 49 10.50 4.60 -1.86
N ARG A 50 9.17 4.48 -1.87
CA ARG A 50 8.27 5.63 -2.08
C ARG A 50 8.39 6.67 -0.96
N ILE A 51 8.49 6.22 0.29
CA ILE A 51 8.67 7.11 1.44
C ILE A 51 10.02 7.86 1.35
N GLU A 52 11.08 7.17 0.94
CA GLU A 52 12.41 7.77 0.70
C GLU A 52 12.39 8.80 -0.44
N GLU A 53 11.55 8.58 -1.46
CA GLU A 53 11.28 9.54 -2.53
C GLU A 53 10.36 10.71 -2.10
N GLY A 54 9.89 10.72 -0.85
CA GLY A 54 9.03 11.76 -0.27
C GLY A 54 7.53 11.54 -0.51
N ASP A 55 7.13 10.42 -1.11
CA ASP A 55 5.73 10.05 -1.32
C ASP A 55 5.17 9.30 -0.10
N VAL A 56 4.49 10.06 0.76
CA VAL A 56 3.79 9.57 1.96
C VAL A 56 2.27 9.48 1.77
N THR A 57 1.80 9.40 0.53
CA THR A 57 0.36 9.26 0.27
C THR A 57 -0.13 7.88 0.71
N PHE A 58 -1.04 7.87 1.69
CA PHE A 58 -1.64 6.63 2.21
C PHE A 58 -2.83 6.14 1.37
N GLU A 59 -3.39 7.00 0.53
CA GLU A 59 -4.50 6.67 -0.36
C GLU A 59 -4.03 5.96 -1.63
N ASP A 60 -4.88 5.11 -2.19
CA ASP A 60 -4.65 4.56 -3.52
C ASP A 60 -4.75 5.70 -4.54
N LEU A 61 -3.71 5.91 -5.34
CA LEU A 61 -3.84 6.76 -6.51
C LEU A 61 -4.98 6.23 -7.39
N PRO A 62 -5.70 7.13 -8.09
CA PRO A 62 -6.70 6.73 -9.06
C PRO A 62 -6.08 5.69 -9.99
N ARG A 63 -6.70 4.51 -10.08
CA ARG A 63 -6.23 3.51 -11.02
C ARG A 63 -6.32 4.12 -12.41
N SER A 64 -5.19 4.22 -13.11
CA SER A 64 -5.19 4.50 -14.54
C SER A 64 -5.87 3.31 -15.22
N GLY A 65 -7.19 3.38 -15.34
CA GLY A 65 -7.98 2.40 -16.05
C GLY A 65 -7.64 2.46 -17.54
N ARG A 66 -7.91 1.35 -18.25
CA ARG A 66 -7.94 1.39 -19.72
C ARG A 66 -9.00 2.42 -20.12
N PRO A 67 -8.70 3.44 -20.95
CA PRO A 67 -9.73 4.30 -21.49
C PRO A 67 -10.74 3.42 -22.23
N SER A 68 -12.02 3.50 -21.85
CA SER A 68 -13.08 2.77 -22.52
C SER A 68 -13.32 3.44 -23.86
N THR A 69 -12.79 2.88 -24.95
CA THR A 69 -13.25 3.19 -26.31
C THR A 69 -14.61 2.53 -26.53
N ALA A 70 -15.63 3.03 -25.84
CA ALA A 70 -17.00 2.89 -26.32
C ALA A 70 -17.26 4.09 -27.22
N ASP A 71 -17.20 3.87 -28.53
CA ASP A 71 -17.73 4.83 -29.50
C ASP A 71 -19.21 5.05 -29.18
N ASP A 72 -19.54 6.19 -28.60
CA ASP A 72 -20.90 6.71 -28.57
C ASP A 72 -21.29 7.06 -30.01
N LYS A 73 -21.68 6.04 -30.78
CA LYS A 73 -22.51 6.25 -31.97
C LYS A 73 -23.77 6.96 -31.48
N GLN A 74 -23.82 8.26 -31.72
CA GLN A 74 -25.02 9.09 -31.57
C GLN A 74 -26.22 8.35 -32.15
N LEU A 75 -27.15 7.97 -31.27
CA LEU A 75 -28.52 7.65 -31.64
C LEU A 75 -29.23 8.99 -31.91
N GLN A 76 -29.25 9.40 -33.18
CA GLN A 76 -30.13 10.44 -33.73
C GLN A 76 -30.79 9.88 -34.99
#